data_AF-A0A8D2NKP0-F1
#
_entry.id   AF-A0A8D2NKP0-F1
#
_cell.length_a   1.000
_cell.length_b   1.000
_cell.length_c   1.000
_cell.angle_alpha   90.00
_cell.angle_beta   90.00
_cell.angle_gamma   90.00
#
_symmetry.space_group_name_H-M   'P 1'
#
loop_
_entity.id
_entity.type
_entity.pdbx_description
1 polymer ?
#
loop_
_entity_poly.entity_id
_entity_poly.type
_entity_poly.pdbx_seq_one_letter_code
_entity_poly.pdbx_strand_id
1 'polypeptide(L)'
;MLFNRRNFISIAKLAGTSKQLLRQFWYGTPAQMNADLKGRDLLTLQNYTADELKYLLWMASDLKQRIKHKGEYLPLMQGKSLAMIFEKRSTRTRLSAETVLCQQQNC
;
A
#
# COMPACT_ATOMS: atom_id res chain seq x y z
N MET A 1 42.48 -15.36 -32.17
CA MET A 1 41.66 -14.17 -31.85
C MET A 1 40.80 -14.48 -30.64
N LEU A 2 41.28 -14.16 -29.43
CA LEU A 2 40.61 -14.46 -28.17
C LEU A 2 39.81 -13.24 -27.71
N PHE A 3 38.49 -13.27 -27.94
CA PHE A 3 37.58 -12.27 -27.40
C PHE A 3 37.51 -12.41 -25.88
N ASN A 4 37.99 -11.39 -25.17
CA ASN A 4 38.01 -11.27 -23.73
C ASN A 4 36.56 -11.16 -23.18
N ARG A 5 36.08 -12.25 -22.57
CA ARG A 5 34.71 -12.40 -22.04
C ARG A 5 34.52 -11.82 -20.63
N ARG A 6 35.47 -11.05 -20.09
CA ARG A 6 35.46 -10.62 -18.67
C ARG A 6 34.81 -9.26 -18.39
N ASN A 7 34.45 -8.47 -19.40
CA ASN A 7 33.88 -7.12 -19.18
C ASN A 7 32.35 -7.00 -19.28
N PHE A 8 31.62 -8.08 -19.55
CA PHE A 8 30.15 -8.01 -19.71
C PHE A 8 29.35 -8.31 -18.44
N ILE A 9 29.99 -8.79 -17.37
CA ILE A 9 29.28 -9.20 -16.15
C ILE A 9 29.01 -8.01 -15.20
N SER A 10 29.72 -6.89 -15.32
CA SER A 10 29.55 -5.74 -14.41
C SER A 10 28.40 -4.80 -14.72
N ILE A 11 27.81 -4.82 -15.92
CA ILE A 11 26.71 -3.90 -16.27
C ILE A 11 25.34 -4.43 -15.81
N ALA A 12 25.18 -5.76 -15.69
CA ALA A 12 23.91 -6.37 -15.29
C ALA A 12 23.53 -6.15 -13.81
N LYS A 13 24.49 -5.78 -12.94
CA LYS A 13 24.25 -5.56 -11.50
C LYS A 13 23.70 -4.16 -11.16
N LEU A 14 23.75 -3.22 -12.10
CA LEU A 14 23.32 -1.82 -11.90
C LEU A 14 21.87 -1.54 -12.31
N ALA A 15 21.19 -2.48 -12.97
CA ALA A 15 19.80 -2.30 -13.41
C ALA A 15 18.76 -2.55 -12.30
N GLY A 16 19.16 -3.11 -11.14
CA GLY A 16 18.26 -3.49 -10.05
C GLY A 16 17.98 -2.42 -8.98
N THR A 17 18.79 -1.37 -8.90
CA THR A 17 18.81 -0.42 -7.76
C THR A 17 17.86 0.77 -7.93
N SER A 18 17.51 1.16 -9.16
CA SER A 18 16.65 2.33 -9.42
C SER A 18 15.22 2.18 -8.87
N LYS A 19 14.64 0.98 -8.98
CA LYS A 19 13.31 0.70 -8.40
C LYS A 19 13.32 0.65 -6.87
N GLN A 20 14.48 0.52 -6.23
CA GLN A 20 14.61 0.48 -4.78
C GLN A 20 14.79 1.90 -4.21
N LEU A 21 15.54 2.74 -4.92
CA LEU A 21 15.67 4.18 -4.66
C LEU A 21 14.39 4.98 -4.94
N LEU A 22 13.64 4.65 -5.99
CA LEU A 22 12.34 5.28 -6.25
C LEU A 22 11.26 4.88 -5.24
N ARG A 23 11.42 3.73 -4.57
CA ARG A 23 10.55 3.40 -3.43
C ARG A 23 10.91 4.28 -2.23
N GLN A 24 12.21 4.49 -1.94
CA GLN A 24 12.71 5.36 -0.86
C GLN A 24 12.10 6.75 -0.85
N PHE A 25 11.86 7.28 -2.03
CA PHE A 25 11.30 8.60 -2.19
C PHE A 25 9.79 8.70 -1.88
N TRP A 26 9.04 7.60 -2.04
CA TRP A 26 7.57 7.56 -1.84
C TRP A 26 7.14 6.96 -0.49
N TYR A 27 8.05 6.35 0.27
CA TYR A 27 7.82 6.10 1.69
C TYR A 27 8.41 7.25 2.50
N GLY A 28 7.61 8.28 2.76
CA GLY A 28 7.97 9.26 3.78
C GLY A 28 8.32 8.55 5.09
N THR A 29 9.18 9.18 5.90
CA THR A 29 9.41 8.78 7.29
C THR A 29 8.06 8.54 7.97
N PRO A 30 7.94 7.52 8.85
CA PRO A 30 6.75 7.37 9.69
C PRO A 30 6.64 8.67 10.49
N ALA A 31 5.74 9.54 10.05
CA ALA A 31 5.44 10.70 10.83
C ALA A 31 4.75 10.15 12.06
N GLN A 32 5.46 10.21 13.17
CA GLN A 32 4.99 9.76 14.47
C GLN A 32 3.94 10.75 14.93
N MET A 33 2.74 10.61 14.37
CA MET A 33 1.59 11.42 14.69
C MET A 33 0.64 10.54 15.50
N ASN A 34 0.27 10.98 16.70
CA ASN A 34 -0.85 10.43 17.45
C ASN A 34 -2.15 10.78 16.71
N ALA A 35 -2.40 10.15 15.57
CA ALA A 35 -3.64 10.29 14.81
C ALA A 35 -4.63 9.25 15.31
N ASP A 36 -5.49 9.64 16.25
CA ASP A 36 -6.62 8.79 16.66
C ASP A 36 -7.73 8.86 15.60
N LEU A 37 -7.69 7.91 14.67
CA LEU A 37 -8.65 7.76 13.58
C LEU A 37 -9.72 6.71 13.89
N LYS A 38 -9.68 6.08 15.06
CA LYS A 38 -10.61 4.99 15.41
C LYS A 38 -12.01 5.57 15.64
N GLY A 39 -12.99 5.07 14.89
CA GLY A 39 -14.38 5.51 15.00
C GLY A 39 -14.70 6.83 14.27
N ARG A 40 -13.80 7.30 13.40
CA ARG A 40 -14.06 8.46 12.53
C ARG A 40 -14.58 8.04 11.15
N ASP A 41 -15.51 8.83 10.60
CA ASP A 41 -16.10 8.62 9.29
C ASP A 41 -15.46 9.49 8.20
N LEU A 42 -15.04 8.85 7.10
CA LEU A 42 -14.45 9.50 5.93
C LEU A 42 -15.53 10.00 4.94
N LEU A 43 -16.34 10.99 5.35
CA LEU A 43 -17.40 11.56 4.48
C LEU A 43 -16.86 12.62 3.51
N THR A 44 -16.03 13.54 4.01
CA THR A 44 -15.42 14.62 3.22
C THR A 44 -13.97 14.84 3.63
N LEU A 45 -13.13 15.25 2.67
CA LEU A 45 -11.70 15.51 2.92
C LEU A 45 -11.45 16.77 3.77
N GLN A 46 -12.44 17.67 3.88
CA GLN A 46 -12.33 18.90 4.65
C GLN A 46 -12.31 18.66 6.17
N ASN A 47 -12.86 17.53 6.62
CA ASN A 47 -12.89 17.16 8.04
C ASN A 47 -11.57 16.60 8.55
N TYR A 48 -10.57 16.44 7.67
CA TYR A 48 -9.29 15.85 8.00
C TYR A 48 -8.17 16.89 7.86
N THR A 49 -7.25 16.85 8.80
CA THR A 49 -6.05 17.69 8.70
C THR A 49 -5.09 17.12 7.65
N ALA A 50 -4.22 17.97 7.11
CA ALA A 50 -3.22 17.54 6.13
C ALA A 50 -2.31 16.43 6.68
N ASP A 51 -2.07 16.44 7.98
CA ASP A 51 -1.20 15.46 8.64
C ASP A 51 -1.90 14.10 8.82
N GLU A 52 -3.18 14.09 9.21
CA GLU A 52 -3.99 12.86 9.22
C GLU A 52 -4.08 12.22 7.83
N LEU A 53 -4.24 13.02 6.78
CA LEU A 53 -4.27 12.52 5.40
C LEU A 53 -2.91 11.95 4.97
N LYS A 54 -1.80 12.61 5.31
CA LYS A 54 -0.45 12.06 5.07
C LYS A 54 -0.26 10.73 5.80
N TYR A 55 -0.73 10.63 7.04
CA TYR A 55 -0.68 9.38 7.80
C TYR A 55 -1.50 8.26 7.13
N LEU A 56 -2.71 8.56 6.65
CA LEU A 56 -3.55 7.60 5.92
C LEU A 56 -2.86 7.08 4.64
N LEU A 57 -2.22 7.98 3.88
CA LEU A 57 -1.48 7.63 2.67
C LEU A 57 -0.22 6.80 2.98
N TRP A 58 0.48 7.14 4.05
CA TRP A 58 1.63 6.37 4.53
C TRP A 58 1.23 4.95 4.92
N MET A 59 0.16 4.79 5.70
CA MET A 59 -0.41 3.49 6.09
C MET A 59 -0.83 2.65 4.87
N ALA A 60 -1.46 3.26 3.87
CA ALA A 60 -1.85 2.57 2.64
C ALA A 60 -0.62 2.05 1.85
N SER A 61 0.46 2.85 1.82
CA SER A 61 1.72 2.47 1.17
C SER A 61 2.40 1.31 1.91
N ASP A 62 2.45 1.36 3.24
CA ASP A 62 3.04 0.32 4.07
C ASP A 62 2.27 -1.01 3.95
N LEU A 63 0.93 -0.98 4.02
CA LEU A 63 0.08 -2.16 3.78
C LEU A 63 0.33 -2.76 2.40
N LYS A 64 0.37 -1.93 1.36
CA LYS A 64 0.68 -2.38 0.00
C LYS A 64 2.06 -3.03 -0.08
N GLN A 65 3.05 -2.51 0.63
CA GLN A 65 4.39 -3.10 0.67
C GLN A 65 4.41 -4.44 1.41
N ARG A 66 3.78 -4.54 2.58
CA ARG A 66 3.72 -5.78 3.35
C ARG A 66 3.00 -6.88 2.58
N ILE A 67 1.83 -6.57 2.03
CA ILE A 67 1.02 -7.55 1.29
C ILE A 67 1.67 -7.90 -0.06
N LYS A 68 2.00 -6.90 -0.90
CA LYS A 68 2.45 -7.15 -2.28
C LYS A 68 3.93 -7.50 -2.41
N HIS A 69 4.79 -6.92 -1.57
CA HIS A 69 6.24 -7.07 -1.72
C HIS A 69 6.82 -8.07 -0.74
N LYS A 70 6.31 -8.12 0.50
CA LYS A 70 6.76 -9.09 1.49
C LYS A 70 5.92 -10.37 1.49
N GLY A 71 4.70 -10.33 0.93
CA GLY A 71 3.77 -11.47 0.98
C GLY A 71 3.27 -11.76 2.39
N GLU A 72 3.30 -10.77 3.29
CA GLU A 72 2.84 -10.92 4.66
C GLU A 72 1.30 -10.92 4.68
N TYR A 73 0.73 -11.94 5.32
CA TYR A 73 -0.71 -12.02 5.58
C TYR A 73 -1.02 -11.32 6.90
N LEU A 74 -1.91 -10.31 6.86
CA LEU A 74 -2.27 -9.48 8.00
C LEU A 74 -3.79 -9.53 8.21
N PRO A 75 -4.32 -10.33 9.15
CA PRO A 75 -5.75 -10.45 9.41
C PRO A 75 -6.29 -9.29 10.28
N LEU A 76 -6.20 -8.04 9.81
CA LEU A 76 -6.58 -6.87 10.63
C LEU A 76 -8.10 -6.73 10.84
N MET A 77 -8.90 -7.36 9.97
CA MET A 77 -10.37 -7.27 9.96
C MET A 77 -11.07 -8.61 10.20
N GLN A 78 -10.36 -9.59 10.77
CA GLN A 78 -10.96 -10.88 11.10
C GLN A 78 -12.09 -10.73 12.13
N GLY A 79 -13.24 -11.36 11.86
CA GLY A 79 -14.42 -11.29 12.72
C GLY A 79 -15.24 -10.00 12.62
N LYS A 80 -14.91 -9.10 11.69
CA LYS A 80 -15.69 -7.87 11.44
C LYS A 80 -16.53 -8.02 10.17
N SER A 81 -17.79 -7.59 10.24
CA SER A 81 -18.69 -7.53 9.08
C SER A 81 -18.79 -6.11 8.55
N LEU A 82 -18.88 -5.96 7.23
CA LEU A 82 -19.00 -4.68 6.55
C LEU A 82 -20.25 -4.70 5.65
N ALA A 83 -21.11 -3.69 5.78
CA ALA A 83 -22.25 -3.48 4.89
C ALA A 83 -21.91 -2.42 3.83
N MET A 84 -22.18 -2.70 2.56
CA MET A 84 -21.97 -1.77 1.45
C MET A 84 -23.30 -1.41 0.79
N ILE A 85 -23.60 -0.11 0.70
CA ILE A 85 -24.82 0.41 0.10
C ILE A 85 -24.43 1.23 -1.14
N PHE A 86 -25.02 0.92 -2.30
CA PHE A 86 -24.80 1.62 -3.56
C PHE A 86 -26.14 1.96 -4.21
N GLU A 87 -26.51 3.23 -4.22
CA GLU A 87 -27.71 3.72 -4.92
C GLU A 87 -27.56 3.57 -6.45
N LYS A 88 -26.39 3.96 -6.97
CA LYS A 88 -25.98 3.74 -8.35
C LYS A 88 -24.92 2.64 -8.44
N ARG A 89 -25.10 1.70 -9.36
CA ARG A 89 -24.16 0.58 -9.54
C ARG A 89 -22.74 1.09 -9.83
N SER A 90 -21.79 0.75 -8.96
CA SER A 90 -20.36 1.06 -9.09
C SER A 90 -19.52 -0.21 -8.95
N THR A 91 -19.13 -0.81 -10.08
CA THR A 91 -18.45 -2.11 -10.10
C THR A 91 -17.02 -2.03 -9.57
N ARG A 92 -16.27 -0.99 -9.95
CA ARG A 92 -14.86 -0.83 -9.53
C ARG A 92 -14.75 -0.64 -8.01
N THR A 93 -15.63 0.17 -7.43
CA THR A 93 -15.63 0.48 -5.99
C THR A 93 -16.03 -0.74 -5.17
N ARG A 94 -17.08 -1.44 -5.61
CA ARG A 94 -17.53 -2.68 -4.97
C ARG A 94 -16.44 -3.74 -4.97
N LEU A 95 -15.86 -4.03 -6.14
CA LEU A 95 -14.80 -5.03 -6.27
C LEU A 95 -13.55 -4.64 -5.47
N SER A 96 -13.18 -3.36 -5.41
CA SER A 96 -12.05 -2.93 -4.58
C SER A 96 -12.30 -3.17 -3.09
N ALA A 97 -13.51 -2.91 -2.60
CA ALA A 97 -13.85 -3.13 -1.20
C ALA A 97 -13.92 -4.64 -0.86
N GLU A 98 -14.56 -5.43 -1.72
CA GLU A 98 -14.65 -6.89 -1.57
C GLU A 98 -13.26 -7.55 -1.59
N THR A 99 -12.37 -7.13 -2.50
CA THR A 99 -11.00 -7.66 -2.55
C THR A 99 -10.24 -7.36 -1.28
N VAL A 100 -10.35 -6.13 -0.74
CA VAL A 100 -9.69 -5.77 0.52
C VAL A 100 -10.20 -6.62 1.69
N LEU A 101 -11.51 -6.82 1.81
CA LEU A 101 -12.09 -7.64 2.87
C LEU A 101 -11.62 -9.09 2.79
N CYS A 102 -11.69 -9.69 1.59
CA CYS A 102 -11.24 -11.05 1.34
C CYS A 102 -9.76 -11.24 1.75
N GLN A 103 -8.89 -10.30 1.36
CA GLN A 103 -7.48 -10.31 1.72
C GLN A 103 -7.19 -10.17 3.22
N GLN A 104 -8.15 -9.68 4.02
CA GLN A 104 -8.01 -9.44 5.45
C GLN A 104 -8.74 -10.49 6.32
N GLN A 105 -9.54 -11.38 5.71
CA GLN A 105 -10.39 -12.35 6.40
C GLN A 105 -10.01 -13.83 6.17
N ASN A 106 -8.89 -14.09 5.51
CA ASN A 106 -8.37 -15.43 5.20
C ASN A 106 -9.38 -16.24 4.38
N CYS A 107 -10.04 -15.57 3.44
CA CYS A 107 -10.90 -16.21 2.45
C CYS A 107 -10.08 -16.93 1.38
#